data_AF-A0A7C9EA62-F1
#
_entry.id   AF-A0A7C9EA62-F1
#
_cell.length_a   1.000
_cell.length_b   1.000
_cell.length_c   1.000
_cell.angle_alpha   90.00
_cell.angle_beta   90.00
_cell.angle_gamma   90.00
#
_symmetry.space_group_name_H-M   'P 1'
#
loop_
_entity.id
_entity.type
_entity.pdbx_description
1 polymer ?
#
loop_
_entity_poly.entity_id
_entity_poly.type
_entity_poly.pdbx_seq_one_letter_code
_entity_poly.pdbx_strand_id
1 'polypeptide(L)'
;GLLLEAEPKPLKTDLVILATGFDGQKKLGDIFASSKFRDFITGSPDRAVPLYRECIHLRIPQLAVIGFSENVANLYTSEMRCRWVAELLDGKFKLPSIQKMEEDMSKWDEFM
;
A
#
# COMPACT_ATOMS: atom_id res chain seq x y z
N GLY A 1 1.52 -36.34 5.50
CA GLY A 1 2.65 -35.77 6.26
C GLY A 1 3.21 -34.60 5.51
N LEU A 2 3.78 -33.62 6.19
CA LEU A 2 4.37 -32.43 5.60
C LEU A 2 5.83 -32.74 5.20
N LEU A 3 6.17 -32.66 3.92
CA LEU A 3 7.55 -32.83 3.46
C LEU A 3 8.24 -31.46 3.47
N LEU A 4 9.29 -31.32 4.27
CA LEU A 4 10.11 -30.10 4.32
C LEU A 4 11.29 -30.26 3.37
N GLU A 5 11.73 -29.19 2.70
CA GLU A 5 12.87 -29.26 1.75
C GLU A 5 14.15 -29.84 2.36
N ALA A 6 14.39 -29.58 3.65
CA ALA A 6 15.55 -30.08 4.38
C ALA A 6 15.39 -31.52 4.92
N GLU A 7 14.18 -32.08 4.86
CA GLU A 7 13.86 -33.38 5.46
C GLU A 7 13.53 -34.41 4.36
N PRO A 8 14.25 -35.53 4.27
CA PRO A 8 14.00 -36.53 3.24
C PRO A 8 12.73 -37.36 3.49
N LYS A 9 12.06 -37.17 4.64
CA LYS A 9 10.86 -37.93 5.02
C LYS A 9 9.71 -37.00 5.41
N PRO A 10 8.46 -37.33 5.04
CA PRO A 10 7.31 -36.53 5.45
C PRO A 10 7.12 -36.55 6.98
N LEU A 11 7.02 -35.36 7.57
CA LEU A 11 6.66 -35.17 8.97
C LEU A 11 5.20 -35.60 9.18
N LYS A 12 4.92 -36.41 10.20
CA LYS A 12 3.54 -36.72 10.58
C LYS A 12 2.92 -35.47 11.22
N THR A 13 1.82 -35.01 10.67
CA THR A 13 1.18 -33.74 11.06
C THR A 13 -0.33 -33.88 10.95
N ASP A 14 -1.03 -33.46 12.00
CA ASP A 14 -2.50 -33.53 12.07
C ASP A 14 -3.17 -32.22 11.62
N LEU A 15 -2.49 -31.08 11.73
CA LEU A 15 -2.97 -29.76 11.30
C LEU A 15 -1.82 -28.89 10.78
N VAL A 16 -2.10 -28.13 9.71
CA VAL A 16 -1.20 -27.12 9.16
C VAL A 16 -1.91 -25.77 9.14
N ILE A 17 -1.27 -24.73 9.67
CA ILE A 17 -1.76 -23.35 9.63
C ILE A 17 -0.81 -22.54 8.74
N LEU A 18 -1.34 -22.00 7.65
CA LEU A 18 -0.56 -21.16 6.72
C LEU A 18 -0.59 -19.71 7.19
N ALA A 19 0.41 -19.30 7.97
CA ALA A 19 0.61 -17.93 8.41
C ALA A 19 1.42 -17.10 7.40
N THR A 20 1.08 -17.17 6.11
CA THR A 20 1.85 -16.59 4.99
C THR A 20 1.60 -15.09 4.75
N GLY A 21 0.98 -14.39 5.70
CA GLY A 21 0.66 -12.97 5.58
C GLY A 21 -0.56 -12.68 4.71
N PHE A 22 -0.63 -11.47 4.15
CA PHE A 22 -1.74 -10.96 3.36
C PHE A 22 -1.27 -10.27 2.08
N ASP A 23 -2.04 -10.39 1.00
CA ASP A 23 -1.81 -9.65 -0.25
C ASP A 23 -2.58 -8.32 -0.22
N GLY A 24 -1.94 -7.29 0.36
CA GLY A 24 -2.53 -5.95 0.48
C GLY A 24 -2.76 -5.28 -0.88
N GLN A 25 -1.79 -5.41 -1.80
CA GLN A 25 -1.88 -4.78 -3.13
C GLN A 25 -3.05 -5.35 -3.92
N LYS A 26 -3.21 -6.67 -3.97
CA LYS A 26 -4.36 -7.30 -4.63
C LYS A 26 -5.67 -6.87 -4.00
N LYS A 27 -5.76 -6.87 -2.66
CA LYS A 27 -6.96 -6.40 -1.95
C LYS A 27 -7.31 -4.95 -2.30
N LEU A 28 -6.32 -4.06 -2.35
CA LEU A 28 -6.52 -2.66 -2.71
C LEU A 28 -6.97 -2.51 -4.17
N GLY A 29 -6.36 -3.27 -5.09
CA GLY A 29 -6.77 -3.33 -6.49
C GLY A 29 -8.22 -3.81 -6.66
N ASP A 30 -8.58 -4.90 -6.00
CA ASP A 30 -9.91 -5.53 -6.15
C ASP A 30 -11.09 -4.62 -5.75
N ILE A 31 -10.86 -3.55 -4.98
CA ILE A 31 -11.87 -2.52 -4.65
C ILE A 31 -12.39 -1.82 -5.91
N PHE A 32 -11.54 -1.59 -6.91
CA PHE A 32 -11.93 -0.87 -8.11
C PHE A 32 -12.66 -1.80 -9.08
N ALA A 33 -13.79 -1.37 -9.63
CA ALA A 33 -14.44 -2.09 -10.73
C ALA A 33 -13.70 -1.89 -12.08
N SER A 34 -13.06 -0.73 -12.25
CA SER A 34 -12.33 -0.36 -13.47
C SER A 34 -10.96 -1.02 -13.50
N SER A 35 -10.68 -1.83 -14.52
CA SER A 35 -9.35 -2.42 -14.75
C SER A 35 -8.24 -1.36 -14.79
N LYS A 36 -8.50 -0.22 -15.45
CA LYS A 36 -7.55 0.89 -15.51
C LYS A 36 -7.18 1.44 -14.13
N PHE A 37 -8.14 1.54 -13.21
CA PHE A 37 -7.85 2.02 -11.85
C PHE A 37 -7.22 0.95 -10.97
N ARG A 38 -7.50 -0.34 -11.23
CA ARG A 38 -6.72 -1.45 -10.66
C ARG A 38 -5.26 -1.30 -11.03
N ASP A 39 -4.96 -1.20 -12.32
CA ASP A 39 -3.59 -1.11 -12.83
C ASP A 39 -2.87 0.13 -12.28
N PHE A 40 -3.58 1.25 -12.15
CA PHE A 40 -3.03 2.46 -11.54
C PHE A 40 -2.68 2.23 -10.05
N ILE A 41 -3.61 1.71 -9.25
CA ILE A 41 -3.40 1.59 -7.80
C ILE A 41 -2.43 0.47 -7.43
N THR A 42 -2.39 -0.64 -8.17
CA THR A 42 -1.49 -1.76 -7.83
C THR A 42 -0.06 -1.49 -8.21
N GLY A 43 0.20 -0.59 -9.16
CA GLY A 43 1.55 -0.26 -9.61
C GLY A 43 2.28 -1.46 -10.22
N SER A 44 3.61 -1.45 -10.12
CA SER A 44 4.49 -2.56 -10.52
C SER A 44 4.69 -3.50 -9.33
N PRO A 45 4.78 -4.84 -9.51
CA PRO A 45 5.02 -5.79 -8.42
C PRO A 45 6.23 -5.46 -7.56
N ASP A 46 7.25 -4.85 -8.16
CA ASP A 46 8.53 -4.54 -7.53
C ASP A 46 8.57 -3.15 -6.86
N ARG A 47 7.46 -2.42 -6.81
CA ARG A 47 7.40 -1.08 -6.23
C ARG A 47 6.25 -0.94 -5.24
N ALA A 48 6.45 -0.09 -4.23
CA ALA A 48 5.38 0.30 -3.34
C ALA A 48 4.23 0.98 -4.13
N VAL A 49 3.02 0.91 -3.58
CA VAL A 49 1.86 1.61 -4.13
C VAL A 49 2.18 3.11 -4.17
N PRO A 50 2.02 3.79 -5.31
CA PRO A 50 2.51 5.16 -5.50
C PRO A 50 1.57 6.19 -4.84
N LEU A 51 1.60 6.26 -3.51
CA LEU A 51 0.83 7.20 -2.70
C LEU A 51 1.70 8.40 -2.28
N TYR A 52 1.45 9.57 -2.85
CA TYR A 52 2.04 10.81 -2.37
C TYR A 52 1.63 11.05 -0.91
N ARG A 53 2.63 11.31 -0.06
CA ARG A 53 2.46 11.44 1.40
C ARG A 53 1.74 10.24 2.03
N GLU A 54 1.89 9.05 1.44
CA GLU A 54 1.23 7.82 1.88
C GLU A 54 -0.31 7.92 1.90
N CYS A 55 -0.88 8.86 1.11
CA CYS A 55 -2.31 9.15 1.10
C CYS A 55 -2.92 9.26 -0.31
N ILE A 56 -2.26 9.96 -1.24
CA ILE A 56 -2.90 10.37 -2.50
C ILE A 56 -2.32 9.64 -3.69
N HIS A 57 -3.20 9.00 -4.48
CA HIS A 57 -2.80 8.43 -5.75
C HIS A 57 -2.79 9.50 -6.85
N LEU A 58 -1.68 9.64 -7.57
CA LEU A 58 -1.46 10.74 -8.52
C LEU A 58 -2.37 10.72 -9.75
N ARG A 59 -2.83 9.53 -10.15
CA ARG A 59 -3.57 9.31 -11.41
C ARG A 59 -5.02 8.86 -11.22
N ILE A 60 -5.47 8.69 -9.98
CA ILE A 60 -6.86 8.37 -9.68
C ILE A 60 -7.47 9.60 -9.01
N PRO A 61 -8.35 10.35 -9.70
CA PRO A 61 -8.89 11.58 -9.16
C PRO A 61 -9.80 11.29 -7.97
N GLN A 62 -9.85 12.23 -7.02
CA GLN A 62 -10.76 12.20 -5.87
C GLN A 62 -10.64 10.93 -5.01
N LEU A 63 -9.43 10.38 -4.91
CA LEU A 63 -9.12 9.22 -4.08
C LEU A 63 -8.04 9.58 -3.05
N ALA A 64 -8.32 9.25 -1.79
CA ALA A 64 -7.33 9.15 -0.73
C ALA A 64 -7.38 7.74 -0.13
N VAL A 65 -6.21 7.20 0.20
CA VAL A 65 -6.03 5.88 0.82
C VAL A 65 -5.38 6.11 2.18
N ILE A 66 -5.93 5.53 3.25
CA ILE A 66 -5.37 5.64 4.59
C ILE A 66 -5.30 4.23 5.18
N GLY A 67 -4.20 3.93 5.86
CA GLY A 67 -3.99 2.64 6.52
C GLY A 67 -3.51 1.52 5.59
N PHE A 68 -3.12 1.84 4.35
CA PHE A 68 -2.44 0.88 3.48
C PHE A 68 -0.97 0.68 3.90
N SER A 69 -0.26 1.79 4.12
CA SER A 69 1.13 1.78 4.54
C SER A 69 1.21 1.68 6.05
N GLU A 70 1.72 0.54 6.53
CA GLU A 70 1.79 0.21 7.95
C GLU A 70 3.15 0.55 8.59
N ASN A 71 3.15 0.81 9.89
CA ASN A 71 4.30 0.99 10.75
C ASN A 71 3.94 0.47 12.17
N VAL A 72 4.95 0.30 13.03
CA VAL A 72 4.84 -0.05 14.46
C VAL A 72 3.82 0.82 15.21
N ALA A 73 3.58 2.06 14.76
CA ALA A 73 2.61 3.00 15.34
C ALA A 73 1.44 3.34 14.39
N ASN A 74 0.76 2.33 13.83
CA ASN A 74 -0.32 2.47 12.85
C ASN A 74 -1.43 3.47 13.22
N LEU A 75 -1.83 3.54 14.49
CA LEU A 75 -2.89 4.45 14.92
C LEU A 75 -2.46 5.91 14.77
N TYR A 76 -1.26 6.24 15.25
CA TYR A 76 -0.74 7.60 15.21
C TYR A 76 -0.49 8.06 13.76
N THR A 77 0.13 7.21 12.93
CA THR A 77 0.37 7.55 11.53
C THR A 77 -0.94 7.73 10.76
N SER A 78 -1.94 6.89 11.01
CA SER A 78 -3.27 7.01 10.40
C SER A 78 -3.98 8.28 10.85
N GLU A 79 -3.91 8.64 12.14
CA GLU A 79 -4.50 9.89 12.64
C GLU A 79 -3.90 11.11 11.97
N MET A 80 -2.56 11.17 11.86
CA MET A 80 -1.88 12.29 11.20
C MET A 80 -2.23 12.38 9.71
N ARG A 81 -2.33 11.23 9.02
CA ARG A 81 -2.78 11.17 7.62
C ARG A 81 -4.23 11.63 7.46
N CYS A 82 -5.13 11.20 8.34
CA CYS A 82 -6.52 11.67 8.35
C CYS A 82 -6.61 13.19 8.50
N ARG A 83 -5.86 13.77 9.45
CA ARG A 83 -5.82 15.24 9.65
C ARG A 83 -5.29 15.94 8.40
N TRP A 84 -4.19 15.45 7.83
CA TRP A 84 -3.61 16.03 6.61
C TRP A 84 -4.58 15.98 5.42
N VAL A 85 -5.28 14.86 5.21
CA VAL A 85 -6.30 14.72 4.16
C VAL A 85 -7.50 15.62 4.45
N ALA A 86 -7.93 15.78 5.70
CA ALA A 86 -9.04 16.66 6.05
C ALA A 86 -8.75 18.12 5.69
N GLU A 87 -7.55 18.62 6.04
CA GLU A 87 -7.11 19.98 5.69
C GLU A 87 -6.96 20.18 4.17
N LEU A 88 -6.56 19.12 3.43
CA LEU A 88 -6.55 19.13 1.95
C LEU A 88 -7.97 19.28 1.39
N LEU A 89 -8.92 18.50 1.91
CA LEU A 89 -10.32 18.52 1.47
C LEU A 89 -11.02 19.83 1.84
N ASP A 90 -10.63 20.47 2.95
CA ASP A 90 -11.09 21.81 3.34
C ASP A 90 -10.39 22.94 2.53
N GLY A 91 -9.51 22.58 1.59
CA GLY A 91 -8.86 23.53 0.67
C GLY A 91 -7.84 24.45 1.33
N LYS A 92 -7.35 24.12 2.54
CA LYS A 92 -6.36 24.91 3.30
C LYS A 92 -5.02 24.97 2.59
N PHE A 93 -4.72 23.95 1.80
CA PHE A 93 -3.61 23.92 0.88
C PHE A 93 -4.00 23.19 -0.40
N LYS A 94 -3.15 23.28 -1.42
CA LYS A 94 -3.30 22.55 -2.68
C LYS A 94 -2.14 21.57 -2.83
N LEU A 95 -2.42 20.44 -3.48
CA LEU A 95 -1.35 19.54 -3.91
C LEU A 95 -0.44 20.24 -4.92
N PRO A 96 0.87 19.93 -4.93
CA PRO A 96 1.75 20.39 -5.99
C PRO A 96 1.40 19.71 -7.32
N SER A 97 2.10 20.06 -8.41
CA SER A 97 1.91 19.37 -9.69
C SER A 97 2.29 17.89 -9.57
N ILE A 98 1.69 17.04 -10.42
CA ILE A 98 2.00 15.61 -10.48
C ILE A 98 3.51 15.37 -10.58
N GLN A 99 4.19 16.09 -11.47
CA GLN A 99 5.64 16.00 -11.63
C GLN A 99 6.40 16.24 -10.32
N LYS A 100 6.03 17.27 -9.55
CA LYS A 100 6.68 17.57 -8.26
C LYS A 100 6.39 16.50 -7.21
N MET A 101 5.21 15.88 -7.25
CA MET A 101 4.89 14.76 -6.36
C MET A 101 5.70 13.51 -6.74
N GLU A 102 5.84 13.20 -8.04
CA GLU A 102 6.67 12.10 -8.54
C GLU A 102 8.15 12.29 -8.15
N GLU A 103 8.68 13.52 -8.28
CA GLU A 103 10.03 13.88 -7.82
C GLU A 103 10.21 13.72 -6.30
N ASP A 104 9.23 14.14 -5.49
CA ASP A 104 9.29 13.99 -4.03
C ASP A 104 9.26 12.51 -3.63
N MET A 105 8.37 11.72 -4.23
CA MET A 105 8.27 10.28 -3.98
C MET A 105 9.55 9.54 -4.38
N SER A 106 10.14 9.87 -5.53
CA SER A 106 11.37 9.24 -5.98
C SER A 106 12.53 9.47 -5.02
N LYS A 107 12.60 10.65 -4.38
CA LYS A 107 13.59 10.91 -3.33
C LYS A 107 13.40 10.00 -2.14
N TRP A 108 12.16 9.74 -1.73
CA TRP A 108 11.86 8.82 -0.62
C TRP A 108 12.23 7.38 -0.95
N ASP A 109 11.98 6.93 -2.19
CA ASP A 109 12.39 5.60 -2.66
C ASP A 109 13.92 5.39 -2.60
N GLU A 110 14.72 6.45 -2.75
CA GLU A 110 16.19 6.39 -2.61
C GLU A 110 16.67 6.25 -1.15
N PHE A 111 15.86 6.67 -0.18
CA PHE A 111 16.21 6.63 1.24
C PHE A 111 15.77 5.34 1.97
N MET A 112 14.92 4.53 1.32
CA MET A 112 14.35 3.29 1.86
C MET A 112 15.08 2.06 1.33
#